data_AF-A0A5C6F1X1-F1
#
_entry.id   AF-A0A5C6F1X1-F1
#
_cell.length_a   1.000
_cell.length_b   1.000
_cell.length_c   1.000
_cell.angle_alpha   90.00
_cell.angle_beta   90.00
_cell.angle_gamma   90.00
#
_symmetry.space_group_name_H-M   'P 1'
#
loop_
_entity.id
_entity.type
_entity.pdbx_description
1 polymer ?
#
loop_
_entity_poly.entity_id
_entity_poly.type
_entity_poly.pdbx_seq_one_letter_code
_entity_poly.pdbx_strand_id
1 'polypeptide(L)'
;MLNETFRYSYLKQQNKMVISDSYIYGTFEGSFMGNVYELYDGSRWRSLEGAGRFGTLLNPKAVVKQRGKRYFLRVKGFSKTIEVERLNTELEEKLQLVFAAVRHLQMIQTEL
;
A
#
# COMPACT_ATOMS: atom_id res chain seq x y z
N MET A 1 18.63 1.56 36.68
CA MET A 1 17.90 2.61 35.94
C MET A 1 18.32 2.53 34.47
N LEU A 2 17.46 2.02 33.59
CA LEU A 2 17.72 2.03 32.15
C LEU A 2 17.58 3.48 31.65
N ASN A 3 18.66 4.01 31.12
CA ASN A 3 18.82 5.40 30.72
C ASN A 3 17.73 5.81 29.71
N GLU A 4 16.97 6.87 30.01
CA GLU A 4 15.83 7.34 29.22
C GLU A 4 16.21 7.62 27.75
N THR A 5 17.48 7.95 27.50
CA THR A 5 18.04 8.13 26.15
C THR A 5 18.04 6.84 25.31
N PHE A 6 18.27 5.67 25.93
CA PHE A 6 18.15 4.37 25.26
C PHE A 6 16.69 4.03 24.98
N ARG A 7 15.76 4.35 25.89
CA ARG A 7 14.32 4.15 25.66
C ARG A 7 13.81 5.05 24.52
N TYR A 8 14.21 6.31 24.50
CA TYR A 8 13.84 7.25 23.43
C TYR A 8 14.40 6.85 22.07
N SER A 9 15.68 6.46 21.99
CA SER A 9 16.28 6.00 20.74
C SER A 9 15.66 4.70 20.25
N TYR A 10 15.41 3.74 21.14
CA TYR A 10 14.76 2.46 20.81
C TYR A 10 13.31 2.65 20.33
N LEU A 11 12.51 3.51 20.98
CA LEU A 11 11.15 3.86 20.54
C LEU A 11 11.13 4.63 19.21
N LYS A 12 12.16 5.44 18.93
CA LYS A 12 12.32 6.16 17.66
C LYS A 12 12.75 5.22 16.52
N GLN A 13 13.50 4.17 16.82
CA GLN A 13 13.96 3.14 15.88
C GLN A 13 12.87 2.09 15.60
N GLN A 14 12.05 1.75 16.59
CA GLN A 14 10.88 0.87 16.48
C GLN A 14 9.78 1.41 15.54
N ASN A 15 9.80 2.69 15.18
CA ASN A 15 8.71 3.33 14.44
C ASN A 15 8.92 3.43 12.91
N LYS A 16 9.82 2.64 12.32
CA LYS A 16 9.97 2.49 10.86
C LYS A 16 10.20 1.04 10.46
N MET A 17 9.15 0.22 10.52
CA MET A 17 9.21 -1.15 10.00
C MET A 17 9.17 -1.12 8.47
N VAL A 18 10.10 -1.80 7.81
CA VAL A 18 10.02 -2.05 6.36
C VAL A 18 8.98 -3.14 6.14
N ILE A 19 7.93 -2.84 5.37
CA ILE A 19 6.82 -3.75 5.09
C ILE A 19 7.03 -4.45 3.75
N SER A 20 7.60 -3.72 2.79
CA SER A 20 7.95 -4.25 1.48
C SER A 20 9.22 -3.56 0.99
N ASP A 21 10.11 -4.34 0.40
CA ASP A 21 11.34 -3.87 -0.24
C ASP A 21 11.50 -4.58 -1.59
N SER A 22 10.82 -4.08 -2.62
CA SER A 22 10.68 -4.74 -3.92
C SER A 22 10.83 -3.71 -5.05
N TYR A 23 10.25 -3.99 -6.20
CA TYR A 23 10.17 -3.10 -7.35
C TYR A 23 8.70 -2.88 -7.69
N ILE A 24 8.35 -1.69 -8.16
CA ILE A 24 7.02 -1.48 -8.76
C ILE A 24 6.94 -2.31 -10.04
N TYR A 25 5.83 -3.01 -10.21
CA TYR A 25 5.53 -3.73 -11.43
C TYR A 25 5.08 -2.74 -12.51
N GLY A 26 5.81 -2.71 -13.64
CA GLY A 26 5.51 -1.87 -14.78
C GLY A 26 6.02 -0.44 -14.62
N THR A 27 5.24 0.52 -15.13
CA THR A 27 5.65 1.91 -15.29
C THR A 27 5.20 2.77 -14.11
N PHE A 28 6.12 3.58 -13.58
CA PHE A 28 5.83 4.63 -12.60
C PHE A 28 5.94 6.01 -13.27
N GLU A 29 4.84 6.75 -13.30
CA GLU A 29 4.77 8.09 -13.92
C GLU A 29 4.70 9.24 -12.89
N GLY A 30 4.99 8.96 -11.61
CA GLY A 30 4.77 9.87 -10.50
C GLY A 30 3.62 9.43 -9.59
N SER A 31 3.11 10.37 -8.78
CA SER A 31 2.01 10.08 -7.85
C SER A 31 0.78 10.93 -8.11
N PHE A 32 -0.32 10.25 -8.31
CA PHE A 32 -1.66 10.83 -8.36
C PHE A 32 -2.48 10.23 -7.23
N MET A 33 -3.39 11.02 -6.65
CA MET A 33 -4.28 10.53 -5.61
C MET A 33 -5.12 9.37 -6.16
N GLY A 34 -5.16 8.25 -5.44
CA GLY A 34 -5.93 7.06 -5.82
C GLY A 34 -5.22 6.09 -6.76
N ASN A 35 -4.02 6.41 -7.28
CA ASN A 35 -3.25 5.46 -8.07
C ASN A 35 -2.87 4.22 -7.27
N VAL A 36 -2.88 3.07 -7.93
CA VAL A 36 -2.50 1.78 -7.34
C VAL A 36 -1.13 1.36 -7.87
N TYR A 37 -0.23 1.06 -6.95
CA TYR A 37 1.08 0.48 -7.24
C TYR A 37 1.09 -0.96 -6.80
N GLU A 38 1.32 -1.86 -7.74
CA GLU A 38 1.64 -3.25 -7.48
C GLU A 38 3.15 -3.40 -7.41
N LEU A 39 3.64 -4.14 -6.42
CA LEU A 39 5.05 -4.47 -6.28
C LEU A 39 5.25 -5.95 -6.66
N TYR A 40 6.46 -6.31 -7.09
CA TYR A 40 6.79 -7.69 -7.48
C TYR A 40 6.69 -8.72 -6.34
N ASP A 41 6.51 -8.28 -5.09
CA ASP A 41 6.19 -9.17 -3.97
C ASP A 41 4.68 -9.45 -3.83
N GLY A 42 3.88 -9.00 -4.81
CA GLY A 42 2.42 -9.15 -4.84
C GLY A 42 1.67 -8.14 -3.99
N SER A 43 2.38 -7.26 -3.26
CA SER A 43 1.72 -6.24 -2.44
C SER A 43 1.17 -5.10 -3.30
N ARG A 44 -0.05 -4.65 -2.98
CA ARG A 44 -0.75 -3.58 -3.69
C ARG A 44 -1.00 -2.40 -2.76
N TRP A 45 -0.72 -1.19 -3.25
CA TRP A 45 -0.72 0.03 -2.45
C TRP A 45 -1.42 1.16 -3.20
N ARG A 46 -2.41 1.78 -2.57
CA ARG A 46 -3.12 2.94 -3.14
C ARG A 46 -2.56 4.23 -2.56
N SER A 47 -2.17 5.19 -3.40
CA SER A 47 -1.74 6.52 -2.93
C SER A 47 -2.91 7.31 -2.34
N LEU A 48 -2.65 7.91 -1.18
CA LEU A 48 -3.58 8.83 -0.52
C LEU A 48 -3.35 10.29 -0.91
N GLU A 49 -2.22 10.58 -1.55
CA GLU A 49 -1.86 11.93 -1.97
C GLU A 49 -1.32 11.99 -3.41
N GLY A 50 -1.56 13.14 -4.06
CA GLY A 50 -0.97 13.49 -5.34
C GLY A 50 0.31 14.28 -5.15
N ALA A 51 1.37 13.90 -5.84
CA ALA A 51 2.65 14.62 -5.86
C ALA A 51 3.03 15.13 -7.26
N GLY A 52 2.19 14.86 -8.28
CA GLY A 52 2.40 15.25 -9.66
C GLY A 52 3.16 14.19 -10.48
N ARG A 53 3.24 14.42 -11.80
CA ARG A 53 4.08 13.62 -12.70
C ARG A 53 5.55 13.94 -12.52
N PHE A 54 6.41 12.94 -12.62
CA PHE A 54 7.85 13.14 -12.64
C PHE A 54 8.55 12.11 -13.52
N GLY A 55 8.56 12.38 -14.82
CA GLY A 55 9.13 11.47 -15.81
C GLY A 55 8.46 10.09 -15.79
N THR A 56 9.11 9.15 -16.47
CA THR A 56 8.67 7.76 -16.58
C THR A 56 9.81 6.87 -16.10
N LEU A 57 9.55 6.05 -15.09
CA LEU A 57 10.50 5.06 -14.59
C LEU A 57 9.93 3.66 -14.83
N LEU A 58 10.68 2.80 -15.51
CA LEU A 58 10.30 1.41 -15.73
C LEU A 58 10.82 0.53 -14.58
N ASN A 59 9.94 -0.24 -13.97
CA ASN A 59 10.21 -1.16 -12.86
C ASN A 59 11.11 -0.56 -11.76
N PRO A 60 10.84 0.64 -11.23
CA PRO A 60 11.73 1.26 -10.27
C PRO A 60 11.71 0.52 -8.92
N LYS A 61 12.87 0.52 -8.25
CA LYS A 61 12.98 0.02 -6.88
C LYS A 61 12.06 0.82 -5.96
N ALA A 62 11.30 0.13 -5.11
CA ALA A 62 10.36 0.75 -4.20
C ALA A 62 10.41 0.11 -2.80
N VAL A 63 10.25 0.95 -1.78
CA VAL A 63 10.25 0.50 -0.38
C VAL A 63 9.04 1.09 0.33
N VAL A 64 8.23 0.22 0.93
CA VAL A 64 7.12 0.61 1.79
C VAL A 64 7.55 0.50 3.25
N LYS A 65 7.36 1.59 3.99
CA LYS A 65 7.65 1.66 5.43
C LYS A 65 6.39 2.01 6.21
N GLN A 66 6.18 1.33 7.32
CA GLN A 66 5.14 1.68 8.28
C GLN A 66 5.69 2.67 9.32
N ARG A 67 4.93 3.72 9.61
CA ARG A 67 5.18 4.66 10.71
C ARG A 67 3.90 4.82 11.51
N GLY A 68 3.85 4.20 12.70
CA GLY A 68 2.60 4.08 13.45
C GLY A 68 1.55 3.30 12.64
N LYS A 69 0.38 3.90 12.41
CA LYS A 69 -0.72 3.29 11.63
C LYS A 69 -0.69 3.60 10.13
N ARG A 70 0.30 4.38 9.66
CA ARG A 70 0.37 4.89 8.28
C ARG A 70 1.48 4.20 7.51
N TYR A 71 1.29 4.04 6.20
CA TYR A 71 2.28 3.45 5.30
C TYR A 71 2.80 4.49 4.30
N PHE A 72 4.07 4.37 3.98
CA PHE A 72 4.78 5.34 3.14
C PHE A 72 5.61 4.61 2.09
N LEU A 73 5.33 4.90 0.82
CA LEU A 73 6.04 4.39 -0.35
C LEU A 73 7.15 5.36 -0.75
N ARG A 74 8.37 4.84 -0.89
CA ARG A 74 9.51 5.57 -1.46
C ARG A 74 9.97 4.86 -2.73
N VAL A 75 10.01 5.60 -3.84
CA VAL A 75 10.43 5.08 -5.15
C VAL A 75 11.81 5.64 -5.50
N LYS A 76 12.76 4.78 -5.88
CA LYS A 76 14.10 5.20 -6.30
C LYS A 76 13.99 6.04 -7.58
N GLY A 77 14.62 7.21 -7.58
CA GLY A 77 14.49 8.17 -8.69
C GLY A 77 13.34 9.16 -8.54
N PHE A 78 12.51 9.01 -7.50
CA PHE A 78 11.44 9.94 -7.15
C PHE A 78 11.74 10.56 -5.78
N SER A 79 11.82 11.89 -5.70
CA SER A 79 12.29 12.59 -4.51
C SER A 79 11.28 12.60 -3.36
N LYS A 80 9.99 12.49 -3.67
CA LYS A 80 8.92 12.51 -2.67
C LYS A 80 8.62 11.12 -2.15
N THR A 81 8.37 11.03 -0.85
CA THR A 81 7.75 9.86 -0.23
C THR A 81 6.25 10.07 -0.27
N ILE A 82 5.50 9.02 -0.62
CA ILE A 82 4.06 9.09 -0.83
C ILE A 82 3.38 8.30 0.29
N GLU A 83 2.37 8.89 0.93
CA GLU A 83 1.49 8.10 1.79
C GLU A 83 0.61 7.15 0.98
N VAL A 84 0.57 5.90 1.42
CA VAL A 84 -0.22 4.84 0.79
C VAL A 84 -1.04 4.09 1.82
N GLU A 85 -2.10 3.44 1.36
CA GLU A 85 -2.79 2.40 2.11
C GLU A 85 -2.62 1.05 1.42
N ARG A 86 -2.61 -0.02 2.21
CA ARG A 86 -2.50 -1.39 1.69
C ARG A 86 -3.86 -1.81 1.13
N LEU A 87 -3.89 -2.24 -0.12
CA LEU A 87 -5.05 -2.94 -0.66
C LEU A 87 -4.93 -4.41 -0.29
N ASN A 88 -5.89 -4.91 0.49
CA ASN A 88 -5.90 -6.28 0.98
C ASN A 88 -6.75 -7.10 0.01
N THR A 89 -6.11 -7.68 -1.00
CA THR A 89 -6.77 -8.47 -2.05
C THR A 89 -7.63 -9.58 -1.47
N GLU A 90 -7.16 -10.27 -0.43
CA GLU A 90 -7.91 -11.36 0.20
C GLU A 90 -9.26 -10.92 0.80
N LEU A 91 -9.33 -9.72 1.40
CA LEU A 91 -10.58 -9.22 1.98
C LEU A 91 -11.54 -8.75 0.88
N GLU A 92 -11.01 -8.11 -0.17
CA GLU A 92 -11.78 -7.68 -1.34
C GLU A 92 -12.34 -8.89 -2.12
N GLU A 93 -11.53 -9.93 -2.34
CA GLU A 93 -11.92 -11.19 -2.97
C GLU A 93 -13.02 -11.90 -2.15
N LYS A 94 -12.84 -11.99 -0.83
CA LYS A 94 -13.85 -12.54 0.08
C LYS A 94 -15.17 -11.74 0.03
N LEU A 95 -15.10 -10.42 0.00
CA LEU A 95 -16.29 -9.57 -0.11
C LEU A 95 -17.00 -9.74 -1.45
N GLN A 96 -16.27 -9.83 -2.56
CA GLN A 96 -16.85 -10.08 -3.88
C GLN A 96 -17.58 -11.44 -3.94
N LEU A 97 -16.98 -12.49 -3.36
CA LEU A 97 -17.61 -13.81 -3.24
C LEU A 97 -18.92 -13.75 -2.44
N VAL A 98 -18.91 -13.05 -1.30
CA VAL A 98 -20.10 -12.88 -0.48
C VAL A 98 -21.21 -12.14 -1.25
N PHE A 99 -20.88 -11.03 -1.93
CA PHE A 99 -21.87 -10.29 -2.71
C PHE A 99 -22.43 -11.10 -3.89
N ALA A 100 -21.60 -11.89 -4.57
CA ALA A 100 -22.05 -12.77 -5.64
C ALA A 100 -23.04 -13.82 -5.12
N ALA A 101 -22.74 -14.45 -3.96
CA ALA A 101 -23.61 -15.43 -3.33
C ALA A 101 -24.96 -14.82 -2.90
N VAL A 102 -24.93 -13.61 -2.31
CA VAL A 102 -26.15 -12.90 -1.90
C VAL A 102 -27.03 -12.57 -3.11
N ARG A 103 -26.45 -12.06 -4.21
CA ARG A 103 -27.22 -11.78 -5.45
C ARG A 103 -27.87 -13.03 -6.01
N HIS A 104 -27.14 -14.15 -6.04
CA HIS A 104 -27.66 -15.41 -6.54
C HIS A 104 -28.86 -15.91 -5.72
N LEU A 105 -28.78 -15.85 -4.39
CA LEU A 105 -29.89 -16.22 -3.51
C LEU A 105 -31.11 -15.31 -3.67
N GLN A 106 -30.90 -14.01 -3.86
CA GLN A 106 -31.98 -13.06 -4.11
C GLN A 106 -32.70 -13.37 -5.43
N MET A 107 -31.96 -13.68 -6.51
CA MET A 107 -32.59 -14.06 -7.78
C MET A 107 -33.50 -15.27 -7.63
N ILE A 108 -33.04 -16.32 -6.93
CA ILE A 108 -33.85 -17.53 -6.65
C ILE A 108 -35.15 -17.20 -5.89
N GLN A 109 -35.11 -16.26 -4.94
CA GLN A 109 -36.29 -15.88 -4.16
C GLN A 109 -37.35 -15.09 -4.96
N THR A 110 -36.96 -14.46 -6.06
CA THR A 110 -37.87 -13.71 -6.95
C THR A 110 -38.52 -14.57 -8.05
N GLU A 111 -38.03 -15.79 -8.28
CA GLU A 111 -38.58 -16.72 -9.27
C GLU A 111 -39.52 -17.80 -8.65
N LEU A 112 -39.82 -17.69 -7.36
CA LEU A 112 -40.80 -18.49 -6.61
C LEU A 112 -42.05 -17.65 -6.27
#